data_AF-A0AAN8WG49-F1
#
_entry.id   AF-A0AAN8WG49-F1
#
_cell.length_a   1.000
_cell.length_b   1.000
_cell.length_c   1.000
_cell.angle_alpha   90.00
_cell.angle_beta   90.00
_cell.angle_gamma   90.00
#
_symmetry.space_group_name_H-M   'P 1'
#
loop_
_entity.id
_entity.type
_entity.pdbx_description
1 polymer ?
#
loop_
_entity_poly.entity_id
_entity_poly.type
_entity_poly.pdbx_seq_one_letter_code
_entity_poly.pdbx_strand_id
1 'polypeptide(L)'
;MAPVITALDSTVFTGLQENNSDICTLEATVVTGLEDVAQQECREKLGAPCTVAQGRIFIDIELHRVPEVLKLRSVDNVNIILKMVQSFGFPSEREQCFEKLYKFAETVDWRKGMKVWKEIFHYSDDPIKEIKTLQNDYAKPRPELDLKSLKASSEIINQLPQSILPEHLKTGGHNSVPEVNNT
;
A
#
# COMPACT_ATOMS: atom_id res chain seq x y z
N MET A 1 2.21 -30.83 7.27
CA MET A 1 1.83 -30.27 5.95
C MET A 1 1.91 -28.76 6.06
N ALA A 2 2.63 -28.09 5.16
CA ALA A 2 2.58 -26.63 5.12
C ALA A 2 1.17 -26.20 4.69
N PRO A 3 0.56 -25.17 5.30
CA PRO A 3 -0.72 -24.67 4.84
C PRO A 3 -0.58 -24.21 3.39
N VAL A 4 -1.37 -24.81 2.51
CA VAL A 4 -1.50 -24.34 1.12
C VAL A 4 -2.21 -23.00 1.21
N ILE A 5 -1.53 -21.91 0.83
CA ILE A 5 -2.14 -20.60 0.70
C ILE A 5 -3.10 -20.70 -0.48
N THR A 6 -4.36 -20.98 -0.22
CA THR A 6 -5.40 -20.97 -1.26
C THR A 6 -5.52 -19.55 -1.78
N ALA A 7 -5.21 -19.36 -3.06
CA ALA A 7 -5.40 -18.07 -3.70
C ALA A 7 -6.87 -17.67 -3.61
N LEU A 8 -7.15 -16.47 -3.12
CA LEU A 8 -8.51 -15.94 -3.09
C LEU A 8 -8.98 -15.67 -4.51
N ASP A 9 -10.16 -16.18 -4.85
CA ASP A 9 -10.77 -15.89 -6.12
C ASP A 9 -11.36 -14.48 -6.11
N SER A 10 -10.82 -13.55 -6.90
CA SER A 10 -11.33 -12.17 -6.91
C SER A 10 -12.71 -12.06 -7.55
N THR A 11 -13.12 -13.05 -8.34
CA THR A 11 -14.41 -13.05 -9.06
C THR A 11 -15.61 -13.24 -8.12
N VAL A 12 -15.38 -13.76 -6.91
CA VAL A 12 -16.43 -13.97 -5.91
C VAL A 12 -16.86 -12.66 -5.24
N PHE A 13 -16.04 -11.60 -5.35
CA PHE A 13 -16.30 -10.32 -4.71
C PHE A 13 -17.08 -9.39 -5.65
N THR A 14 -18.34 -9.20 -5.31
CA THR A 14 -19.28 -8.33 -6.02
C THR A 14 -18.84 -6.86 -5.97
N GLY A 15 -18.23 -6.46 -4.84
CA GLY A 15 -17.68 -5.11 -4.66
C GLY A 15 -16.41 -4.83 -5.48
N LEU A 16 -15.78 -5.83 -6.10
CA LEU A 16 -14.64 -5.63 -7.00
C LEU A 16 -15.06 -5.56 -8.48
N GLN A 17 -16.32 -5.84 -8.79
CA GLN A 17 -16.83 -5.78 -10.16
C GLN A 17 -17.07 -4.32 -10.58
N GLU A 18 -16.67 -3.96 -11.80
CA GLU A 18 -16.70 -2.58 -12.32
C GLU A 18 -18.13 -2.02 -12.45
N ASN A 19 -19.13 -2.88 -12.58
CA ASN A 19 -20.54 -2.51 -12.71
C ASN A 19 -21.22 -2.16 -11.37
N ASN A 20 -20.59 -2.44 -10.23
CA ASN A 20 -21.21 -2.25 -8.91
C ASN A 20 -20.57 -1.06 -8.18
N SER A 21 -21.15 0.12 -8.32
CA SER A 21 -20.69 1.33 -7.61
C SER A 21 -21.11 1.38 -6.14
N ASP A 22 -22.18 0.66 -5.77
CA ASP A 22 -22.88 0.84 -4.51
C ASP A 22 -22.51 -0.22 -3.46
N ILE A 23 -21.76 -1.25 -3.88
CA ILE A 23 -21.18 -2.28 -3.02
C ILE A 23 -19.66 -2.13 -3.03
N CYS A 24 -19.05 -2.24 -1.85
CA CYS A 24 -17.60 -2.31 -1.70
C CYS A 24 -17.18 -3.62 -1.03
N THR A 25 -15.96 -4.07 -1.37
CA THR A 25 -15.32 -5.19 -0.71
C THR A 25 -14.39 -4.67 0.37
N LEU A 26 -14.59 -5.13 1.60
CA LEU A 26 -13.76 -4.81 2.75
C LEU A 26 -12.93 -6.04 3.11
N GLU A 27 -11.68 -5.82 3.50
CA GLU A 27 -10.86 -6.80 4.21
C GLU A 27 -10.79 -6.36 5.67
N ALA A 28 -11.12 -7.26 6.58
CA ALA A 28 -10.96 -7.02 8.00
C ALA A 28 -9.90 -7.98 8.56
N THR A 29 -8.89 -7.45 9.24
CA THR A 29 -7.88 -8.27 9.91
C THR A 29 -8.44 -8.82 11.22
N VAL A 30 -8.07 -10.05 11.52
CA VAL A 30 -8.57 -10.81 12.67
C VAL A 30 -7.40 -11.58 13.29
N VAL A 31 -7.40 -11.72 14.61
CA VAL A 31 -6.47 -12.61 15.32
C VAL A 31 -6.59 -14.03 14.75
N THR A 32 -5.47 -14.61 14.32
CA THR A 32 -5.46 -15.95 13.73
C THR A 32 -6.06 -16.98 14.69
N GLY A 33 -6.98 -17.81 14.19
CA GLY A 33 -7.76 -18.78 14.95
C GLY A 33 -9.13 -18.26 15.41
N LEU A 34 -9.45 -16.97 15.22
CA LEU A 34 -10.76 -16.38 15.55
C LEU A 34 -11.56 -15.99 14.29
N GLU A 35 -11.13 -16.39 13.09
CA GLU A 35 -11.78 -16.00 11.85
C GLU A 35 -13.23 -16.50 11.75
N ASP A 36 -13.51 -17.70 12.28
CA ASP A 36 -14.86 -18.27 12.33
C ASP A 36 -15.79 -17.45 13.24
N VAL A 37 -15.27 -16.93 14.36
CA VAL A 37 -16.00 -16.04 15.26
C VAL A 37 -16.34 -14.74 14.55
N ALA A 38 -15.38 -14.19 13.79
CA ALA A 38 -15.59 -12.97 13.03
C ALA A 38 -16.60 -13.15 11.90
N GLN A 39 -16.53 -14.29 11.19
CA GLN A 39 -17.52 -14.66 10.18
C GLN A 39 -18.92 -14.78 10.80
N GLN A 40 -19.04 -15.42 11.97
CA GLN A 40 -20.32 -15.56 12.66
C GLN A 40 -20.87 -14.18 13.09
N GLU A 41 -20.04 -13.31 13.67
CA GLU A 41 -20.45 -11.95 14.05
C GLU A 41 -20.96 -11.18 12.83
N CYS A 42 -20.25 -11.24 11.70
CA CYS A 42 -20.69 -10.60 10.46
C CYS A 42 -22.03 -11.13 9.97
N ARG A 43 -22.23 -12.45 10.00
CA ARG A 43 -23.51 -13.07 9.60
C ARG A 43 -24.65 -12.62 10.49
N GLU A 44 -24.43 -12.54 11.81
CA GLU A 44 -25.46 -12.18 12.79
C GLU A 44 -25.77 -10.68 12.81
N LYS A 45 -24.76 -9.82 12.68
CA LYS A 45 -24.91 -8.36 12.81
C LYS A 45 -25.19 -7.67 11.49
N LEU A 46 -24.60 -8.16 10.40
CA LEU A 46 -24.66 -7.51 9.09
C LEU A 46 -25.55 -8.28 8.10
N GLY A 47 -25.79 -9.57 8.35
CA GLY A 47 -26.50 -10.44 7.40
C GLY A 47 -25.70 -10.70 6.12
N ALA A 48 -24.41 -10.39 6.11
CA ALA A 48 -23.55 -10.49 4.93
C ALA A 48 -22.69 -11.77 4.98
N PRO A 49 -22.56 -12.52 3.87
CA PRO A 49 -21.62 -13.63 3.78
C PRO A 49 -20.18 -13.10 3.79
N CYS A 50 -19.28 -13.83 4.44
CA CYS A 50 -17.86 -13.47 4.50
C CYS A 50 -16.98 -14.60 4.00
N THR A 51 -15.96 -14.26 3.22
CA THR A 51 -14.90 -15.19 2.81
C THR A 51 -13.78 -15.15 3.85
N VAL A 52 -13.38 -16.31 4.37
CA VAL A 52 -12.34 -16.42 5.40
C VAL A 52 -11.00 -16.75 4.75
N ALA A 53 -9.93 -16.10 5.22
CA ALA A 53 -8.57 -16.49 4.96
C ALA A 53 -7.75 -16.37 6.27
N GLN A 54 -6.53 -16.89 6.28
CA GLN A 54 -5.72 -16.85 7.50
C GLN A 54 -5.49 -15.40 7.98
N GLY A 55 -5.93 -15.13 9.21
CA GLY A 55 -5.83 -13.84 9.90
C GLY A 55 -6.72 -12.73 9.34
N ARG A 56 -7.71 -13.04 8.50
CA ARG A 56 -8.55 -12.01 7.87
C ARG A 56 -9.89 -12.55 7.34
N ILE A 57 -10.86 -11.66 7.19
CA ILE A 57 -12.12 -11.93 6.51
C ILE A 57 -12.38 -10.89 5.42
N PHE A 58 -13.10 -11.29 4.38
CA PHE A 58 -13.53 -10.41 3.30
C PHE A 58 -15.04 -10.33 3.28
N ILE A 59 -15.56 -9.11 3.17
CA ILE A 59 -17.00 -8.81 3.30
C ILE A 59 -17.39 -7.90 2.14
N ASP A 60 -18.40 -8.31 1.37
CA ASP A 60 -19.09 -7.40 0.46
C ASP A 60 -20.25 -6.74 1.19
N ILE A 61 -20.29 -5.42 1.16
CA ILE A 61 -21.33 -4.64 1.83
C ILE A 61 -21.65 -3.36 1.07
N GLU A 62 -22.88 -2.89 1.20
CA GLU A 62 -23.31 -1.60 0.67
C GLU A 62 -22.54 -0.44 1.32
N LEU A 63 -22.22 0.57 0.52
CA LEU A 63 -21.39 1.72 0.94
C LEU A 63 -21.90 2.40 2.22
N HIS A 64 -23.21 2.62 2.32
CA HIS A 64 -23.83 3.30 3.48
C HIS A 64 -23.84 2.46 4.76
N ARG A 65 -23.60 1.14 4.64
CA ARG A 65 -23.56 0.20 5.77
C ARG A 65 -22.14 -0.09 6.25
N VAL A 66 -21.11 0.45 5.59
CA VAL A 66 -19.71 0.32 6.02
C VAL A 66 -19.48 0.76 7.48
N PRO A 67 -20.15 1.82 8.00
CA PRO A 67 -20.03 2.17 9.42
C PRO A 67 -20.52 1.08 10.39
N GLU A 68 -21.35 0.12 9.96
CA GLU A 68 -21.74 -1.03 10.77
C GLU A 68 -20.59 -2.02 10.96
N VAL A 69 -19.74 -2.19 9.94
CA VAL A 69 -18.56 -3.08 9.98
C VAL A 69 -17.55 -2.58 11.01
N LEU A 70 -17.40 -1.26 11.14
CA LEU A 70 -16.53 -0.63 12.14
C LEU A 70 -17.01 -0.84 13.59
N LYS A 71 -18.23 -1.36 13.81
CA LYS A 71 -18.79 -1.66 15.14
C LYS A 71 -18.54 -3.11 15.58
N LEU A 72 -18.07 -3.97 14.68
CA LEU A 72 -17.72 -5.36 14.97
C LEU A 72 -16.61 -5.40 16.02
N ARG A 73 -16.63 -6.43 16.86
CA ARG A 73 -15.70 -6.59 17.99
C ARG A 73 -14.66 -7.68 17.76
N SER A 74 -14.89 -8.53 16.78
CA SER A 74 -14.00 -9.62 16.41
C SER A 74 -12.90 -9.23 15.40
N VAL A 75 -12.95 -8.00 14.87
CA VAL A 75 -11.99 -7.51 13.85
C VAL A 75 -11.11 -6.40 14.41
N ASP A 76 -9.87 -6.31 13.93
CA ASP A 76 -8.88 -5.34 14.38
C ASP A 76 -8.83 -4.10 13.48
N ASN A 77 -8.60 -4.31 12.18
CA ASN A 77 -8.52 -3.24 11.19
C ASN A 77 -9.44 -3.55 10.01
N VAL A 78 -9.98 -2.51 9.38
CA VAL A 78 -10.82 -2.63 8.19
C VAL A 78 -10.18 -1.84 7.05
N ASN A 79 -9.84 -2.54 5.98
CA ASN A 79 -9.25 -2.01 4.76
C ASN A 79 -10.25 -2.12 3.62
N ILE A 80 -10.26 -1.12 2.73
CA ILE A 80 -11.09 -1.16 1.52
C ILE A 80 -10.27 -1.75 0.40
N ILE A 81 -10.79 -2.79 -0.23
CA ILE A 81 -10.15 -3.41 -1.38
C ILE A 81 -10.73 -2.80 -2.65
N LEU A 82 -9.89 -2.07 -3.38
CA LEU A 82 -10.28 -1.46 -4.66
C LEU A 82 -9.96 -2.35 -5.84
N LYS A 83 -8.93 -3.19 -5.71
CA LYS A 83 -8.50 -4.09 -6.76
C LYS A 83 -7.74 -5.27 -6.18
N MET A 84 -8.05 -6.46 -6.67
CA MET A 84 -7.34 -7.69 -6.34
C MET A 84 -6.82 -8.30 -7.63
N VAL A 85 -5.55 -8.69 -7.65
CA VAL A 85 -4.93 -9.36 -8.80
C VAL A 85 -4.28 -10.64 -8.31
N GLN A 86 -4.73 -11.77 -8.85
CA GLN A 86 -4.10 -13.05 -8.59
C GLN A 86 -2.76 -13.14 -9.29
N SER A 87 -1.78 -13.73 -8.61
CA SER A 87 -0.48 -14.07 -9.19
C SER A 87 0.16 -12.87 -9.90
N PHE A 88 0.19 -11.71 -9.25
CA PHE A 88 0.81 -10.51 -9.80
C PHE A 88 2.30 -10.79 -10.08
N GLY A 89 2.62 -11.10 -11.34
CA GLY A 89 3.96 -11.49 -11.72
C GLY A 89 4.91 -10.30 -11.70
N PHE A 90 6.03 -10.42 -10.99
CA PHE A 90 7.09 -9.43 -11.01
C PHE A 90 8.15 -9.84 -12.05
N PRO A 91 8.48 -8.97 -13.02
CA PRO A 91 9.64 -9.16 -13.89
C PRO A 91 10.94 -9.25 -13.07
N SER A 92 12.00 -9.77 -13.69
CA SER A 92 13.33 -9.81 -13.06
C SER A 92 13.97 -8.42 -12.93
N GLU A 93 13.65 -7.53 -13.87
CA GLU A 93 14.21 -6.18 -13.92
C GLU A 93 13.40 -5.21 -13.05
N ARG A 94 14.13 -4.41 -12.26
CA ARG A 94 13.56 -3.47 -11.28
C ARG A 94 12.68 -2.42 -11.96
N GLU A 95 13.13 -1.83 -13.06
CA GLU A 95 12.45 -0.77 -13.80
C GLU A 95 11.12 -1.29 -14.37
N GLN A 96 11.09 -2.52 -14.87
CA GLN A 96 9.89 -3.16 -15.38
C GLN A 96 8.89 -3.47 -14.26
N CYS A 97 9.38 -3.81 -13.06
CA CYS A 97 8.52 -3.95 -11.88
C CYS A 97 7.83 -2.63 -11.53
N PHE A 98 8.59 -1.53 -11.48
CA PHE A 98 8.03 -0.22 -11.20
C PHE A 98 7.02 0.21 -12.26
N GLU A 99 7.37 0.08 -13.54
CA GLU A 99 6.45 0.40 -14.65
C GLU A 99 5.13 -0.37 -14.52
N LYS A 100 5.21 -1.67 -14.19
CA LYS A 100 4.02 -2.50 -13.99
C LYS A 100 3.18 -2.05 -12.78
N LEU A 101 3.81 -1.69 -11.67
CA LEU A 101 3.11 -1.17 -10.49
C LEU A 101 2.45 0.18 -10.76
N TYR A 102 3.10 1.08 -11.50
CA TYR A 102 2.52 2.37 -11.89
C TYR A 102 1.30 2.18 -12.79
N LYS A 103 1.44 1.38 -13.85
CA LYS A 103 0.32 1.02 -14.72
C LYS A 103 -0.82 0.40 -13.93
N PHE A 104 -0.52 -0.47 -12.96
CA PHE A 104 -1.53 -1.06 -12.09
C PHE A 104 -2.30 0.01 -11.29
N ALA A 105 -1.60 0.96 -10.67
CA ALA A 105 -2.22 2.04 -9.89
C ALA A 105 -3.14 2.94 -10.74
N GLU A 106 -2.86 3.12 -12.03
CA GLU A 106 -3.74 3.87 -12.95
C GLU A 106 -5.07 3.15 -13.21
N THR A 107 -5.09 1.82 -13.10
CA THR A 107 -6.30 1.02 -13.35
C THR A 107 -7.23 0.88 -12.14
N VAL A 108 -6.89 1.49 -11.00
CA VAL A 108 -7.67 1.40 -9.77
C VAL A 108 -8.69 2.54 -9.74
N ASP A 109 -9.95 2.23 -9.42
CA ASP A 109 -10.98 3.25 -9.21
C ASP A 109 -10.82 3.89 -7.81
N TRP A 110 -9.94 4.88 -7.73
CA TRP A 110 -9.71 5.66 -6.51
C TRP A 110 -10.97 6.40 -6.04
N ARG A 111 -11.87 6.80 -6.96
CA ARG A 111 -13.10 7.52 -6.59
C ARG A 111 -14.03 6.62 -5.78
N LYS A 112 -14.10 5.33 -6.09
CA LYS A 112 -14.87 4.36 -5.29
C LYS A 112 -14.40 4.31 -3.84
N GLY A 113 -13.09 4.24 -3.60
CA GLY A 113 -12.52 4.27 -2.25
C GLY A 113 -12.87 5.55 -1.50
N MET A 114 -12.79 6.69 -2.18
CA MET A 114 -13.14 7.98 -1.58
C MET A 114 -14.62 8.13 -1.25
N LYS A 115 -15.53 7.51 -2.03
CA LYS A 115 -16.96 7.46 -1.68
C LYS A 115 -17.19 6.72 -0.37
N VAL A 116 -16.56 5.56 -0.18
CA VAL A 116 -16.64 4.82 1.08
C VAL A 116 -16.13 5.66 2.25
N TRP A 117 -14.99 6.34 2.09
CA TRP A 117 -14.45 7.21 3.13
C TRP A 117 -15.38 8.39 3.45
N LYS A 118 -16.06 8.92 2.45
CA LYS A 118 -17.06 9.97 2.63
C LYS A 118 -18.23 9.50 3.50
N GLU A 119 -18.68 8.25 3.36
CA GLU A 119 -19.73 7.69 4.22
C GLU A 119 -19.30 7.55 5.68
N ILE A 120 -18.00 7.30 5.93
CA ILE A 120 -17.46 7.13 7.29
C ILE A 120 -17.20 8.47 7.98
N PHE A 121 -16.55 9.40 7.27
CA PHE A 121 -16.03 10.63 7.85
C PHE A 121 -16.85 11.88 7.51
N HIS A 122 -17.85 11.76 6.64
CA HIS A 122 -18.76 12.83 6.24
C HIS A 122 -18.05 14.09 5.72
N TYR A 123 -17.02 13.92 4.88
CA TYR A 123 -16.35 15.04 4.22
C TYR A 123 -17.33 15.84 3.34
N SER A 124 -17.28 17.16 3.42
CA SER A 124 -18.14 18.06 2.63
C SER A 124 -17.67 18.20 1.18
N ASP A 125 -16.36 18.20 0.95
CA ASP A 125 -15.76 18.49 -0.35
C ASP A 125 -15.38 17.22 -1.13
N ASP A 126 -15.23 17.30 -2.45
CA ASP A 126 -14.64 16.20 -3.24
C ASP A 126 -13.16 16.06 -2.84
N PRO A 127 -12.75 14.91 -2.27
CA PRO A 127 -11.36 14.73 -1.85
C PRO A 127 -10.38 14.63 -3.03
N ILE A 128 -10.84 14.29 -4.22
CA ILE A 128 -10.00 14.21 -5.42
C ILE A 128 -10.12 15.53 -6.19
N LYS A 129 -9.19 16.45 -5.91
CA LYS A 129 -9.16 17.79 -6.51
C LYS A 129 -8.65 17.80 -7.95
N GLU A 130 -7.69 16.93 -8.25
CA GLU A 130 -7.01 16.91 -9.55
C GLU A 130 -6.64 15.47 -9.92
N ILE A 131 -6.89 15.10 -11.17
CA ILE A 131 -6.44 13.83 -11.74
C ILE A 131 -5.27 14.15 -12.68
N LYS A 132 -4.09 13.65 -12.34
CA LYS A 132 -2.91 13.71 -13.20
C LYS A 132 -2.61 12.33 -13.74
N THR A 133 -2.43 12.21 -15.04
CA THR A 133 -1.88 11.00 -15.64
C THR A 133 -0.45 10.82 -15.16
N LEU A 134 -0.07 9.61 -14.76
CA LEU A 134 1.30 9.36 -14.34
C LEU A 134 2.21 9.43 -15.56
N GLN A 135 3.16 10.35 -15.54
CA GLN A 135 4.20 10.41 -16.56
C GLN A 135 5.29 9.38 -16.24
N ASN A 136 5.91 8.77 -17.24
CA ASN A 136 6.96 7.74 -17.05
C ASN A 136 8.20 8.22 -16.28
N ASP A 137 8.30 9.51 -15.95
CA ASP A 137 9.37 10.05 -15.11
C ASP A 137 9.38 9.47 -13.67
N TYR A 138 8.29 8.87 -13.21
CA TYR A 138 8.25 8.15 -11.93
C TYR A 138 8.93 6.77 -11.96
N ALA A 139 9.05 6.15 -13.15
CA ALA A 139 9.73 4.87 -13.32
C ALA A 139 11.27 4.99 -13.44
N LYS A 140 11.77 6.22 -13.58
CA LYS A 140 13.21 6.47 -13.56
C LYS A 140 13.70 6.35 -12.12
N PRO A 141 14.80 5.62 -11.84
CA PRO A 141 15.48 5.76 -10.55
C PRO A 141 15.68 7.24 -10.26
N ARG A 142 15.52 7.64 -9.00
CA ARG A 142 15.85 8.99 -8.51
C ARG A 142 17.10 8.85 -7.63
N PRO A 143 18.31 8.75 -8.23
CA PRO A 143 19.53 8.51 -7.48
C PRO A 143 19.72 9.56 -6.40
N GLU A 144 19.36 10.80 -6.65
CA GLU A 144 19.36 11.89 -5.68
C GLU A 144 18.54 11.62 -4.40
N LEU A 145 17.44 10.86 -4.47
CA LEU A 145 16.67 10.50 -3.27
C LEU A 145 17.36 9.37 -2.49
N ASP A 146 17.85 8.37 -3.22
CA ASP A 146 18.57 7.22 -2.67
C ASP A 146 19.90 7.68 -2.03
N LEU A 147 20.62 8.59 -2.69
CA LEU A 147 21.84 9.22 -2.20
C LEU A 147 21.55 10.06 -0.94
N LYS A 148 20.48 10.85 -0.91
CA LYS A 148 20.09 11.62 0.29
C LYS A 148 19.81 10.74 1.51
N SER A 149 19.27 9.53 1.29
CA SER A 149 18.97 8.57 2.36
C SER A 149 20.16 7.67 2.73
N LEU A 150 21.28 7.80 2.02
CA LEU A 150 22.49 7.01 2.24
C LEU A 150 23.12 7.35 3.60
N LYS A 151 23.34 6.33 4.42
CA LYS A 151 23.99 6.44 5.73
C LYS A 151 25.50 6.51 5.57
N ALA A 152 26.18 7.33 6.39
CA ALA A 152 27.63 7.48 6.40
C ALA A 152 28.42 6.17 6.60
N SER A 153 27.78 5.16 7.20
CA SER A 153 28.36 3.83 7.42
C SER A 153 28.28 2.90 6.21
N SER A 154 27.72 3.34 5.08
CA SER A 154 27.56 2.50 3.90
C SER A 154 28.90 2.34 3.17
N GLU A 155 29.32 1.09 2.94
CA GLU A 155 30.57 0.76 2.23
C GLU A 155 30.60 1.32 0.79
N ILE A 156 29.42 1.54 0.20
CA ILE A 156 29.22 2.08 -1.15
C ILE A 156 29.75 3.53 -1.24
N ILE A 157 29.79 4.29 -0.14
CA ILE A 157 30.27 5.69 -0.12
C ILE A 157 31.71 5.80 -0.64
N ASN A 158 32.56 4.83 -0.28
CA ASN A 158 33.98 4.84 -0.67
C ASN A 158 34.19 4.62 -2.17
N GLN A 159 33.15 4.16 -2.89
CA GLN A 159 33.20 3.86 -4.32
C GLN A 159 32.49 4.94 -5.16
N LEU A 160 31.80 5.90 -4.53
CA LEU A 160 31.08 6.97 -5.23
C LEU A 160 32.00 8.18 -5.51
N PRO A 161 31.95 8.77 -6.71
CA PRO A 161 32.62 10.03 -7.00
C PRO A 161 32.19 11.17 -6.06
N GLN A 162 33.13 12.00 -5.61
CA GLN A 162 32.86 13.13 -4.71
C GLN A 162 31.88 14.17 -5.28
N SER A 163 31.75 14.24 -6.61
CA SER A 163 30.81 15.12 -7.30
C SER A 163 29.34 14.76 -7.07
N ILE A 164 29.03 13.49 -6.75
CA ILE A 164 27.66 12.99 -6.60
C ILE A 164 27.30 12.65 -5.15
N LEU A 165 28.23 12.77 -4.21
CA LEU A 165 27.95 12.57 -2.80
C LEU A 165 27.02 13.69 -2.26
N PRO A 166 26.03 13.38 -1.42
CA PRO A 166 25.25 14.38 -0.71
C PRO A 166 26.09 15.25 0.22
N GLU A 167 25.72 16.51 0.41
CA GLU A 167 26.44 17.47 1.30
C GLU A 167 26.68 16.94 2.72
N HIS A 168 25.72 16.19 3.29
CA HIS A 168 25.86 15.63 4.65
C HIS A 168 26.89 14.50 4.76
N LEU A 169 27.41 14.01 3.63
CA LEU A 169 28.46 12.98 3.54
C LEU A 169 29.80 13.55 3.03
N LYS A 170 29.85 14.81 2.60
CA LYS A 170 31.09 15.46 2.08
C LYS A 170 32.04 15.93 3.17
N THR A 171 31.65 15.89 4.44
CA THR A 171 32.46 16.38 5.56
C THR A 171 33.49 15.35 6.02
N GLY A 172 34.63 15.34 5.32
CA GLY A 172 35.81 14.56 5.71
C GLY A 172 37.16 15.12 5.23
N GLY A 173 37.22 16.33 4.67
CA GLY A 173 38.43 16.83 4.03
C GLY A 173 38.69 18.33 4.24
N HIS A 174 39.00 18.75 5.47
CA HIS A 174 39.92 19.88 5.73
C HIS A 174 40.28 19.92 7.23
N ASN A 175 41.17 19.03 7.66
CA ASN A 175 42.05 19.32 8.80
C ASN A 175 43.41 19.73 8.22
N SER A 176 43.55 21.02 7.92
CA SER A 176 44.85 21.65 7.71
C SER A 176 45.62 21.63 9.02
N VAL A 177 46.66 20.79 9.08
CA VAL A 177 47.68 20.76 10.13
C VAL A 177 48.42 22.11 10.11
N PRO A 178 48.64 22.80 11.26
CA PRO A 178 49.43 24.02 11.27
C PRO A 178 50.91 23.67 11.05
N GLU A 179 51.54 24.36 10.09
CA GLU A 179 52.99 24.32 9.86
C GLU A 179 53.73 24.78 11.12
N VAL A 180 54.56 23.90 11.68
CA VAL A 180 55.54 24.25 12.71
C VAL A 180 56.74 24.89 12.00
N ASN A 181 56.83 26.21 12.11
CA ASN A 181 58.00 26.97 11.66
C ASN A 181 59.24 26.58 12.48
N ASN A 182 60.23 25.98 11.81
CA ASN A 182 61.60 25.89 12.30
C ASN A 182 62.47 26.90 11.54
N THR A 183 62.80 28.01 12.22
CA THR A 183 64.06 28.77 12.07
C THR A 183 64.35 29.52 13.35
#